data_AF-A0A6L8DVU9-F1
#
_entry.id   AF-A0A6L8DVU9-F1
#
_cell.length_a   1.000
_cell.length_b   1.000
_cell.length_c   1.000
_cell.angle_alpha   90.00
_cell.angle_beta   90.00
_cell.angle_gamma   90.00
#
_symmetry.space_group_name_H-M   'P 1'
#
loop_
_entity.id
_entity.type
_entity.pdbx_description
1 polymer ?
#
loop_
_entity_poly.entity_id
_entity_poly.type
_entity_poly.pdbx_seq_one_letter_code
_entity_poly.pdbx_strand_id
1 'polypeptide(L)' 'PVDKLSCSYTVLWNQFKKLTQGFSADERAAMFHDTALRVYRLPRV' A
#
# COMPACT_ATOMS: atom_id res chain seq x y z
N PRO A 1 -6.03 -16.31 23.25
CA PRO A 1 -5.07 -15.74 22.28
C PRO A 1 -4.94 -14.24 22.52
N VAL A 2 -3.72 -13.69 22.66
CA VAL A 2 -3.59 -12.24 22.75
C VAL A 2 -3.91 -11.67 21.35
N ASP A 3 -5.01 -10.95 21.23
CA ASP A 3 -5.30 -10.23 20.00
C ASP A 3 -4.25 -9.13 19.84
N LYS A 4 -3.51 -9.18 18.73
CA LYS A 4 -2.52 -8.15 18.42
C LYS A 4 -3.22 -7.03 17.65
N LEU A 5 -3.27 -5.86 18.26
CA LEU A 5 -3.80 -4.64 17.63
C LEU A 5 -2.90 -4.08 16.52
N SER A 6 -1.66 -4.55 16.41
CA SER A 6 -0.66 -4.04 15.46
C SER A 6 0.30 -5.14 14.98
N CYS A 7 1.02 -4.85 13.90
CA CYS A 7 2.11 -5.68 13.39
C CYS A 7 3.32 -4.80 13.04
N SER A 8 4.49 -5.43 12.85
CA SER A 8 5.67 -4.68 12.41
C SER A 8 5.48 -4.18 10.97
N TYR A 9 6.13 -3.07 10.65
CA TYR A 9 6.10 -2.51 9.31
C TYR A 9 6.50 -3.53 8.24
N THR A 10 7.54 -4.33 8.49
CA THR A 10 7.99 -5.38 7.56
C THR A 10 6.91 -6.41 7.26
N VAL A 11 6.17 -6.84 8.28
CA VAL A 11 5.06 -7.80 8.10
C VAL A 11 3.94 -7.14 7.29
N LEU A 12 3.55 -5.91 7.63
CA LEU A 12 2.52 -5.17 6.91
C LEU A 12 2.89 -4.97 5.43
N TRP A 13 4.12 -4.52 5.16
CA TRP A 13 4.60 -4.27 3.81
C TRP A 13 4.67 -5.55 2.96
N ASN A 14 5.13 -6.65 3.55
CA ASN A 14 5.11 -7.95 2.89
C ASN A 14 3.68 -8.38 2.54
N GLN A 15 2.71 -8.06 3.38
CA GLN A 15 1.33 -8.42 3.12
C GLN A 15 0.71 -7.56 1.99
N PHE A 16 1.03 -6.28 1.91
CA PHE A 16 0.64 -5.45 0.76
C PHE A 16 1.23 -5.97 -0.55
N LYS A 17 2.51 -6.37 -0.56
CA LYS A 17 3.13 -6.98 -1.76
C LYS A 17 2.39 -8.24 -2.22
N LYS A 18 1.96 -9.09 -1.27
CA LYS A 18 1.17 -10.29 -1.58
C LYS A 18 -0.21 -9.94 -2.12
N LEU A 19 -0.90 -9.00 -1.49
CA LEU A 19 -2.25 -8.57 -1.89
C LEU A 19 -2.27 -8.02 -3.32
N THR A 20 -1.22 -7.32 -3.74
CA THR A 20 -1.14 -6.72 -5.07
C THR A 20 -0.43 -7.61 -6.11
N GLN A 21 -0.31 -8.92 -5.90
CA GLN A 21 0.40 -9.80 -6.85
C GLN A 21 -0.26 -9.87 -8.23
N GLY A 22 -1.59 -9.80 -8.29
CA GLY A 22 -2.35 -9.83 -9.56
C GLY A 22 -2.60 -8.47 -10.19
N PHE A 23 -2.10 -7.40 -9.59
CA PHE A 23 -2.33 -6.05 -10.10
C PHE A 23 -1.42 -5.80 -11.31
N SER A 24 -1.97 -5.14 -12.32
CA SER A 24 -1.21 -4.52 -13.40
C SER A 24 -0.26 -3.44 -12.87
N ALA A 25 0.65 -2.96 -13.72
CA ALA A 25 1.59 -1.90 -13.36
C ALA A 25 0.86 -0.62 -12.91
N ASP A 26 -0.18 -0.23 -13.64
CA ASP A 26 -0.97 0.97 -13.36
C ASP A 26 -1.77 0.82 -12.06
N GLU A 27 -2.35 -0.35 -11.80
CA GLU A 27 -3.06 -0.62 -10.54
C GLU A 27 -2.11 -0.60 -9.33
N ARG A 28 -0.87 -1.09 -9.48
CA ARG A 28 0.15 -0.97 -8.42
C ARG A 28 0.55 0.49 -8.20
N ALA A 29 0.74 1.26 -9.26
CA ALA A 29 1.03 2.70 -9.16
C ALA A 29 -0.11 3.45 -8.47
N ALA A 30 -1.35 3.14 -8.83
CA ALA A 30 -2.54 3.70 -8.20
C ALA A 30 -2.66 3.35 -6.71
N MET A 31 -2.40 2.09 -6.33
CA MET A 31 -2.48 1.61 -4.94
C MET A 31 -1.39 2.20 -4.05
N PHE A 32 -0.15 2.30 -4.55
CA PHE A 32 1.01 2.67 -3.73
C PHE A 32 1.42 4.15 -3.85
N HIS A 33 0.86 4.91 -4.79
CA HIS A 33 1.29 6.29 -5.03
C HIS A 33 0.17 7.21 -5.57
N ASP A 34 -0.37 6.95 -6.77
CA ASP A 34 -1.11 7.98 -7.53
C ASP A 34 -2.43 8.36 -6.88
N THR A 35 -3.09 7.40 -6.19
CA THR A 35 -4.31 7.71 -5.45
C THR A 35 -4.03 8.68 -4.30
N ALA A 36 -2.93 8.49 -3.55
CA ALA A 36 -2.55 9.39 -2.47
C ALA A 36 -2.17 10.77 -3.01
N LEU A 37 -1.35 10.81 -4.07
CA LEU A 37 -0.99 12.05 -4.77
C LEU A 37 -2.22 12.87 -5.17
N ARG A 38 -3.22 12.23 -5.78
CA ARG A 38 -4.46 12.89 -6.23
C ARG A 38 -5.38 13.30 -5.08
N VAL A 39 -5.65 12.40 -4.13
CA VAL A 39 -6.62 12.63 -3.05
C VAL A 39 -6.11 13.68 -2.06
N TYR A 40 -4.83 13.58 -1.69
CA TYR A 40 -4.21 14.53 -0.78
C TYR A 40 -3.63 15.76 -1.47
N ARG A 41 -3.78 15.87 -2.81
CA ARG A 41 -3.29 16.99 -3.64
C ARG A 41 -1.81 17.28 -3.41
N LEU A 42 -1.01 16.22 -3.32
CA LEU A 42 0.42 16.37 -3.07
C LEU A 42 1.11 16.96 -4.30
N PRO A 43 2.22 17.71 -4.13
CA PRO A 43 3.01 18.18 -5.26
C PRO A 43 3.57 17.01 -6.07
N ARG A 44 3.60 17.14 -7.40
CA ARG A 44 4.40 16.23 -8.22
C ARG A 44 5.87 16.60 -8.00
N VAL A 45 6.64 15.63 -7.51
CA VAL A 45 8.10 15.69 -7.38
C VAL A 45 8.76 14.85 -8.45
#